data_AF-W7VYI2-F1
#
_entry.id   AF-W7VYI2-F1
#
_cell.length_a   1.000
_cell.length_b   1.000
_cell.length_c   1.000
_cell.angle_alpha   90.00
_cell.angle_beta   90.00
_cell.angle_gamma   90.00
#
_symmetry.space_group_name_H-M   'P 1'
#
loop_
_entity.id
_entity.type
_entity.pdbx_description
1 polymer ?
#
loop_
_entity_poly.entity_id
_entity_poly.type
_entity_poly.pdbx_seq_one_letter_code
_entity_poly.pdbx_strand_id
1 'polypeptide(L)'
;MGRALPESEYGMPSKFEAHVKRRRTDVFVNKQNFSDWSMTPLHQQHGTVTPNGLIYERHHNGVPEINPDEHRFAIHGMVKQPLVFTMSDLMKYPSVSKFYFMECSGNGLTDWLKAASKTVQQTHGMLSCAQWTGIRCRRCCRRPA
;
A
#
# COMPACT_ATOMS: atom_id res chain seq x y z
N MET A 1 -23.43 -28.63 11.18
CA MET A 1 -22.58 -27.76 12.01
C MET A 1 -21.57 -27.04 11.12
N GLY A 2 -21.07 -25.86 11.54
CA GLY A 2 -20.04 -25.11 10.81
C GLY A 2 -18.61 -25.66 11.03
N ARG A 3 -17.59 -25.00 10.46
CA ARG A 3 -16.18 -25.38 10.68
C ARG A 3 -15.76 -25.12 12.14
N ALA A 4 -14.88 -25.97 12.67
CA ALA A 4 -14.23 -25.72 13.95
C ALA A 4 -13.31 -24.48 13.85
N LEU A 5 -13.15 -23.77 14.97
CA LEU A 5 -12.21 -22.66 15.05
C LEU A 5 -10.77 -23.21 15.07
N PRO A 6 -9.92 -22.85 14.10
CA PRO A 6 -8.53 -23.28 14.07
C PRO A 6 -7.72 -22.58 15.16
N GLU A 7 -6.71 -23.26 15.70
CA GLU A 7 -5.88 -22.76 16.81
C GLU A 7 -4.94 -21.61 16.40
N SER A 8 -4.48 -21.58 15.14
CA SER A 8 -3.45 -20.63 14.70
C SER A 8 -3.54 -20.23 13.21
N GLU A 9 -4.71 -19.75 12.75
CA GLU A 9 -4.88 -19.24 11.37
C GLU A 9 -5.05 -17.71 11.32
N TYR A 10 -4.45 -17.07 10.30
CA TYR A 10 -4.83 -15.72 9.89
C TYR A 10 -6.08 -15.80 9.00
N GLY A 11 -7.15 -15.09 9.39
CA GLY A 11 -8.44 -15.15 8.68
C GLY A 11 -8.35 -14.65 7.24
N MET A 12 -8.99 -15.37 6.32
CA MET A 12 -9.15 -14.97 4.91
C MET A 12 -10.62 -14.75 4.58
N PRO A 13 -10.94 -13.91 3.56
CA PRO A 13 -12.30 -13.73 3.09
C PRO A 13 -12.96 -15.06 2.70
N SER A 14 -14.29 -15.09 2.77
CA SER A 14 -15.08 -16.23 2.32
C SER A 14 -14.78 -16.57 0.86
N LYS A 15 -14.78 -17.86 0.52
CA LYS A 15 -14.63 -18.33 -0.87
C LYS A 15 -15.70 -17.76 -1.83
N PHE A 16 -16.85 -17.35 -1.31
CA PHE A 16 -17.93 -16.72 -2.09
C PHE A 16 -17.59 -15.28 -2.50
N GLU A 17 -16.64 -14.64 -1.81
CA GLU A 17 -16.12 -13.30 -2.11
C GLU A 17 -14.83 -13.35 -2.95
N ALA A 18 -14.50 -14.49 -3.57
CA ALA A 18 -13.27 -14.65 -4.37
C ALA A 18 -13.16 -13.68 -5.57
N HIS A 19 -14.27 -13.04 -5.95
CA HIS A 19 -14.33 -12.03 -7.00
C HIS A 19 -13.87 -10.63 -6.51
N VAL A 20 -13.88 -10.38 -5.20
CA VAL A 20 -13.40 -9.16 -4.55
C VAL A 20 -11.89 -9.26 -4.37
N LYS A 21 -11.15 -8.93 -5.42
CA LYS A 21 -9.69 -9.01 -5.44
C LYS A 21 -9.08 -7.89 -6.27
N ARG A 22 -7.79 -7.63 -6.03
CA ARG A 22 -6.99 -6.75 -6.86
C ARG A 22 -6.85 -7.34 -8.26
N ARG A 23 -6.75 -6.47 -9.26
CA ARG A 23 -6.52 -6.86 -10.66
C ARG A 23 -5.43 -5.99 -11.23
N ARG A 24 -4.53 -6.57 -12.02
CA ARG A 24 -3.62 -5.80 -12.89
C ARG A 24 -4.39 -5.26 -14.08
N THR A 25 -3.85 -4.23 -14.71
CA THR A 25 -4.46 -3.67 -15.92
C THR A 25 -4.47 -4.71 -17.04
N ASP A 26 -5.59 -4.78 -17.77
CA ASP A 26 -5.74 -5.50 -19.03
C ASP A 26 -5.60 -4.58 -20.25
N VAL A 27 -5.49 -3.27 -20.02
CA VAL A 27 -5.33 -2.23 -21.06
C VAL A 27 -3.85 -1.98 -21.35
N PHE A 28 -3.03 -1.84 -20.31
CA PHE A 28 -1.58 -1.57 -20.44
C PHE A 28 -0.74 -2.70 -19.83
N VAL A 29 -0.68 -3.84 -20.53
CA VAL A 29 0.02 -5.02 -20.02
C VAL A 29 1.54 -4.86 -20.12
N ASN A 30 2.23 -4.73 -18.98
CA ASN A 30 3.70 -4.80 -18.95
C ASN A 30 4.18 -6.26 -18.88
N LYS A 31 5.04 -6.65 -19.83
CA LYS A 31 5.62 -8.01 -19.92
C LYS A 31 6.61 -8.35 -18.81
N GLN A 32 7.27 -7.34 -18.21
CA GLN A 32 8.30 -7.55 -17.20
C GLN A 32 7.72 -7.88 -15.82
N ASN A 33 6.47 -7.49 -15.54
CA ASN A 33 5.78 -7.68 -14.25
C ASN A 33 6.45 -7.04 -13.01
N PHE A 34 7.66 -6.47 -13.11
CA PHE A 34 8.35 -5.81 -12.01
C PHE A 34 8.01 -4.32 -11.88
N SER A 35 7.77 -3.64 -13.00
CA SER A 35 7.34 -2.24 -13.03
C SER A 35 5.87 -2.17 -13.42
N ASP A 36 4.97 -2.41 -12.46
CA ASP A 36 3.55 -2.65 -12.74
C ASP A 36 2.64 -2.13 -11.62
N TRP A 37 1.33 -2.23 -11.82
CA TRP A 37 0.32 -1.87 -10.84
C TRP A 37 -0.85 -2.85 -10.78
N SER A 38 -1.39 -3.00 -9.57
CA SER A 38 -2.70 -3.58 -9.35
C SER A 38 -3.69 -2.51 -8.93
N MET A 39 -4.98 -2.82 -9.01
CA MET A 39 -6.07 -1.87 -8.75
C MET A 39 -7.02 -2.43 -7.70
N THR A 40 -7.39 -1.60 -6.74
CA THR A 40 -8.39 -1.87 -5.70
C THR A 40 -9.79 -2.02 -6.30
N PRO A 41 -10.56 -3.05 -5.91
CA PRO A 41 -11.93 -3.24 -6.39
C PRO A 41 -12.89 -2.27 -5.68
N LEU A 42 -12.81 -0.97 -5.98
CA LEU A 42 -13.59 0.07 -5.27
C LEU A 42 -15.11 -0.17 -5.34
N HIS A 43 -15.61 -0.60 -6.49
CA HIS A 43 -17.03 -0.92 -6.71
C HIS A 43 -17.56 -2.13 -5.93
N GLN A 44 -16.68 -2.91 -5.28
CA GLN A 44 -17.02 -4.08 -4.48
C GLN A 44 -16.88 -3.81 -2.98
N GLN A 45 -16.59 -2.56 -2.59
CA GLN A 45 -16.28 -2.18 -1.22
C GLN A 45 -17.27 -1.13 -0.73
N HIS A 46 -17.49 -1.14 0.58
CA HIS A 46 -18.34 -0.19 1.28
C HIS A 46 -17.51 0.61 2.29
N GLY A 47 -17.92 1.84 2.54
CA GLY A 47 -17.20 2.74 3.45
C GLY A 47 -15.91 3.28 2.86
N THR A 48 -15.04 3.79 3.73
CA THR A 48 -13.83 4.53 3.32
C THR A 48 -12.54 3.77 3.60
N VAL A 49 -12.57 2.64 4.31
CA VAL A 49 -11.37 1.86 4.64
C VAL A 49 -11.23 0.69 3.69
N THR A 50 -10.14 0.68 2.93
CA THR A 50 -9.72 -0.42 2.07
C THR A 50 -9.05 -1.51 2.92
N PRO A 51 -9.54 -2.76 2.93
CA PRO A 51 -8.84 -3.87 3.58
C PRO A 51 -7.43 -4.03 3.03
N ASN A 52 -6.43 -4.30 3.88
CA ASN A 52 -5.02 -4.31 3.47
C ASN A 52 -4.72 -5.22 2.28
N GLY A 53 -5.36 -6.41 2.21
CA GLY A 53 -5.22 -7.34 1.08
C GLY A 53 -5.82 -6.83 -0.25
N LEU A 54 -6.53 -5.70 -0.22
CA LEU A 54 -7.15 -5.02 -1.36
C LEU A 54 -6.54 -3.65 -1.68
N ILE A 55 -5.55 -3.18 -0.89
CA ILE A 55 -4.82 -1.94 -1.20
C ILE A 55 -4.11 -2.12 -2.55
N TYR A 56 -4.30 -1.15 -3.45
CA TYR A 56 -3.68 -1.16 -4.77
C TYR A 56 -2.15 -1.15 -4.62
N GLU A 57 -1.46 -1.74 -5.58
CA GLU A 57 0.00 -1.78 -5.56
C GLU A 57 0.56 -1.05 -6.77
N ARG A 58 1.69 -0.37 -6.58
CA ARG A 58 2.48 0.21 -7.67
C ARG A 58 3.95 -0.03 -7.37
N HIS A 59 4.61 -0.77 -8.25
CA HIS A 59 6.03 -1.11 -8.11
C HIS A 59 6.78 -0.68 -9.35
N HIS A 60 8.06 -0.36 -9.20
CA HIS A 60 8.94 0.00 -10.31
C HIS A 60 10.09 -1.00 -10.49
N ASN A 61 10.28 -1.93 -9.55
CA ASN A 61 11.28 -2.99 -9.62
C ASN A 61 10.92 -4.21 -8.73
N GLY A 62 9.65 -4.60 -8.71
CA GLY A 62 9.13 -5.67 -7.87
C GLY A 62 8.98 -5.28 -6.39
N VAL A 63 8.56 -6.25 -5.58
CA VAL A 63 8.37 -6.11 -4.13
C VAL A 63 9.62 -6.63 -3.42
N PRO A 64 10.36 -5.79 -2.68
CA PRO A 64 11.51 -6.25 -1.92
C PRO A 64 11.07 -7.01 -0.65
N GLU A 65 11.74 -8.11 -0.35
CA GLU A 65 11.65 -8.79 0.94
C GLU A 65 12.79 -8.26 1.83
N ILE A 66 12.44 -7.51 2.87
CA ILE A 66 13.41 -6.82 3.72
C ILE A 66 13.32 -7.39 5.13
N ASN A 67 14.42 -7.97 5.62
CA ASN A 67 14.56 -8.34 7.02
C ASN A 67 14.51 -7.06 7.89
N PRO A 68 13.56 -6.93 8.84
CA PRO A 68 13.46 -5.75 9.71
C PRO A 68 14.74 -5.44 10.51
N ASP A 69 15.55 -6.45 10.84
CA ASP A 69 16.81 -6.28 11.58
C ASP A 69 17.92 -5.67 10.70
N GLU A 70 17.83 -5.86 9.39
CA GLU A 70 18.75 -5.32 8.39
C GLU A 70 18.30 -3.96 7.85
N HIS A 71 17.04 -3.57 8.07
CA HIS A 71 16.52 -2.30 7.60
C HIS A 71 17.30 -1.11 8.20
N ARG A 72 17.69 -0.18 7.32
CA ARG A 72 18.37 1.08 7.68
C ARG A 72 17.64 2.25 7.02
N PHE A 73 17.26 3.24 7.81
CA PHE A 73 16.68 4.48 7.33
C PHE A 73 17.69 5.62 7.51
N ALA A 74 18.19 6.18 6.40
CA ALA A 74 19.20 7.23 6.42
C ALA A 74 18.58 8.61 6.17
N ILE A 75 18.96 9.60 6.98
CA ILE A 75 18.72 11.03 6.75
C ILE A 75 20.08 11.68 6.48
N HIS A 76 20.26 12.24 5.28
CA HIS A 76 21.51 12.87 4.85
C HIS A 76 21.23 14.04 3.88
N GLY A 77 22.28 14.67 3.35
CA GLY A 77 22.18 15.83 2.44
C GLY A 77 22.27 17.16 3.19
N MET A 78 21.33 18.07 2.98
CA MET A 78 21.31 19.41 3.59
C MET A 78 20.83 19.36 5.06
N VAL A 79 21.56 18.65 5.91
CA VAL A 79 21.27 18.50 7.33
C VAL A 79 22.52 18.83 8.16
N LYS A 80 22.31 19.31 9.39
CA LYS A 80 23.43 19.59 10.31
C LYS A 80 24.21 18.33 10.68
N GLN A 81 23.51 17.21 10.85
CA GLN A 81 24.10 15.92 11.21
C GLN A 81 23.37 14.81 10.45
N PRO A 82 24.07 14.07 9.57
CA PRO A 82 23.54 12.86 8.96
C PRO A 82 23.28 11.78 10.01
N LEU A 83 22.19 11.03 9.86
CA LEU A 83 21.77 10.00 10.83
C LEU A 83 21.32 8.74 10.08
N VAL A 84 21.56 7.58 10.68
CA VAL A 84 21.04 6.29 10.23
C VAL A 84 20.29 5.64 11.39
N PHE A 85 19.07 5.19 11.14
CA PHE A 85 18.17 4.59 12.11
C PHE A 85 17.93 3.12 11.79
N THR A 86 17.94 2.26 12.82
CA THR A 86 17.38 0.92 12.75
C THR A 86 15.86 0.96 12.94
N MET A 87 15.15 -0.15 12.67
CA MET A 87 13.73 -0.25 13.05
C MET A 87 13.52 -0.04 14.55
N SER A 88 14.40 -0.59 15.40
CA SER A 88 14.32 -0.39 16.86
C SER A 88 14.42 1.08 17.27
N ASP A 89 15.21 1.89 16.56
CA ASP A 89 15.34 3.33 16.85
C ASP A 89 14.09 4.10 16.47
N LEU A 90 13.47 3.75 15.34
CA LEU A 90 12.23 4.35 14.89
C LEU A 90 11.10 4.06 15.90
N MET A 91 10.97 2.81 16.36
CA MET A 91 9.89 2.40 17.27
C MET A 91 9.92 3.11 18.64
N LYS A 92 11.02 3.77 19.01
CA LYS A 92 11.13 4.58 20.25
C LYS A 92 10.45 5.94 20.14
N TYR A 93 10.19 6.44 18.93
CA TYR A 93 9.55 7.75 18.74
C TYR A 93 8.04 7.67 18.95
N PRO A 94 7.39 8.75 19.44
CA PRO A 94 5.94 8.70 19.61
C PRO A 94 5.21 8.70 18.26
N SER A 95 4.33 7.71 18.11
CA SER A 95 3.53 7.46 16.92
C SER A 95 2.32 8.39 16.82
N VAL A 96 1.86 8.61 15.59
CA VAL A 96 0.57 9.23 15.28
C VAL A 96 -0.19 8.34 14.29
N SER A 97 -1.52 8.29 14.44
CA SER A 97 -2.41 7.52 13.56
C SER A 97 -3.36 8.46 12.84
N LYS A 98 -3.48 8.31 11.52
CA LYS A 98 -4.37 9.13 10.69
C LYS A 98 -4.93 8.35 9.51
N PHE A 99 -6.17 8.64 9.13
CA PHE A 99 -6.72 8.17 7.88
C PHE A 99 -6.21 9.03 6.72
N TYR A 100 -5.68 8.37 5.70
CA TYR A 100 -5.30 9.00 4.44
C TYR A 100 -5.66 8.07 3.28
N PHE A 101 -6.12 8.67 2.18
CA PHE A 101 -6.12 8.00 0.90
C PHE A 101 -4.75 8.14 0.26
N MET A 102 -4.35 7.10 -0.47
CA MET A 102 -3.22 7.10 -1.38
C MET A 102 -3.78 6.91 -2.78
N GLU A 103 -3.42 7.81 -3.68
CA GLU A 103 -3.84 7.78 -5.07
C GLU A 103 -2.60 7.84 -5.97
N CYS A 104 -2.54 6.94 -6.94
CA CYS A 104 -1.49 6.99 -7.94
C CYS A 104 -1.72 8.18 -8.88
N SER A 105 -0.67 8.93 -9.22
CA SER A 105 -0.76 9.97 -10.25
C SER A 105 -1.20 9.44 -11.63
N GLY A 106 -1.11 8.13 -11.86
CA GLY A 106 -1.64 7.46 -13.05
C GLY A 106 -3.11 7.03 -12.94
N ASN A 107 -3.83 7.32 -11.86
CA ASN A 107 -5.25 6.96 -11.74
C ASN A 107 -6.06 7.61 -12.88
N GLY A 108 -6.95 6.86 -13.53
CA GLY A 108 -7.67 7.33 -14.72
C GLY A 108 -6.89 7.28 -16.04
N LEU A 109 -5.60 6.90 -16.05
CA LEU A 109 -4.76 6.90 -17.26
C LEU A 109 -5.35 6.08 -18.41
N THR A 110 -5.99 4.94 -18.12
CA THR A 110 -6.59 4.04 -19.11
C THR A 110 -7.70 4.70 -19.93
N ASP A 111 -8.31 5.75 -19.41
CA ASP A 111 -9.50 6.37 -19.98
C ASP A 111 -9.28 7.83 -20.38
N TRP A 112 -8.04 8.32 -20.28
CA TRP A 112 -7.68 9.72 -20.51
C TRP A 112 -8.05 10.22 -21.93
N LEU A 113 -7.73 9.43 -22.96
CA LEU A 113 -8.01 9.78 -24.37
C LEU A 113 -9.36 9.26 -24.86
N LYS A 114 -9.80 8.12 -24.32
CA LYS A 114 -11.02 7.43 -24.72
C LYS A 114 -11.44 6.47 -23.62
N ALA A 115 -12.74 6.38 -23.37
CA ALA A 115 -13.30 5.34 -22.50
C ALA A 115 -12.93 3.93 -23.00
N ALA A 116 -12.18 3.19 -22.20
CA ALA A 116 -11.69 1.85 -22.51
C ALA A 116 -11.99 0.85 -21.37
N SER A 117 -12.10 1.33 -20.14
CA SER A 117 -12.38 0.53 -18.97
C SER A 117 -13.83 0.08 -18.90
N LYS A 118 -14.06 -1.10 -18.30
CA LYS A 118 -15.40 -1.69 -18.11
C LYS A 118 -15.92 -1.57 -16.67
N THR A 119 -15.04 -1.24 -15.72
CA THR A 119 -15.36 -1.19 -14.28
C THR A 119 -14.69 0.01 -13.60
N VAL A 120 -15.22 0.41 -12.45
CA VAL A 120 -14.58 1.45 -11.59
C VAL A 120 -13.20 1.00 -11.10
N GLN A 121 -12.99 -0.31 -10.93
CA GLN A 121 -11.68 -0.84 -10.58
C GLN A 121 -10.64 -0.54 -11.66
N GLN A 122 -11.00 -0.60 -12.94
CA GLN A 122 -10.07 -0.30 -14.03
C GLN A 122 -9.84 1.21 -14.19
N THR A 123 -10.89 2.02 -14.12
CA THR A 123 -10.77 3.48 -14.29
C THR A 123 -10.11 4.17 -13.10
N HIS A 124 -10.54 3.87 -11.87
CA HIS A 124 -10.18 4.64 -10.67
C HIS A 124 -9.56 3.78 -9.55
N GLY A 125 -9.28 2.51 -9.80
CA GLY A 125 -8.83 1.58 -8.77
C GLY A 125 -7.38 1.75 -8.32
N MET A 126 -6.60 2.70 -8.85
CA MET A 126 -5.30 3.06 -8.27
C MET A 126 -5.45 4.03 -7.10
N LEU A 127 -6.39 3.70 -6.21
CA LEU A 127 -6.76 4.46 -5.02
C LEU A 127 -7.11 3.51 -3.88
N SER A 128 -6.62 3.81 -2.69
CA SER A 128 -6.93 3.08 -1.46
C SER A 128 -6.89 4.01 -0.26
N CYS A 129 -7.62 3.68 0.80
CA CYS A 129 -7.62 4.49 2.01
C CYS A 129 -7.51 3.60 3.26
N ALA A 130 -6.61 3.96 4.17
CA ALA A 130 -6.34 3.19 5.37
C ALA A 130 -5.94 4.13 6.52
N GLN A 131 -5.95 3.60 7.74
CA GLN A 131 -5.32 4.27 8.87
C GLN A 131 -3.81 3.98 8.84
N TRP A 132 -3.01 5.03 8.74
CA TRP A 132 -1.56 4.96 8.76
C TRP A 132 -1.07 5.34 10.15
N THR A 133 -0.28 4.45 10.76
CA THR A 133 0.36 4.68 12.05
C THR A 133 1.86 4.75 11.86
N GLY A 134 2.50 5.82 12.36
CA GLY A 134 3.94 5.96 12.28
C GLY A 134 4.46 7.27 12.87
N ILE A 135 5.71 7.59 12.58
CA ILE A 135 6.40 8.74 13.14
C ILE A 135 6.33 9.89 12.13
N ARG A 136 6.07 11.11 12.61
CA ARG A 136 6.15 12.28 11.75
C ARG A 136 7.60 12.50 11.32
N CYS A 137 7.88 12.54 10.02
CA CYS A 137 9.23 12.75 9.46
C CYS A 137 9.99 13.92 10.13
N ARG A 138 9.30 15.05 10.40
CA ARG A 138 9.86 16.21 11.12
C ARG A 138 10.49 15.86 12.48
N ARG A 139 10.05 14.80 13.17
CA ARG A 139 10.61 14.37 14.46
C ARG A 139 11.95 13.67 14.29
N CYS A 140 12.13 12.88 13.23
CA CYS A 140 13.40 12.22 12.94
C CYS A 140 14.47 13.25 12.52
N CYS A 141 14.09 14.30 11.78
CA CYS A 141 15.02 15.35 11.33
C CYS A 141 15.44 16.37 12.41
N ARG A 142 14.90 16.29 13.64
CA ARG A 142 15.05 17.31 14.69
C ARG A 142 15.77 16.83 15.94
N ARG A 143 16.45 15.68 15.89
CA ARG A 143 17.20 15.19 17.04
C ARG A 143 18.20 16.29 17.47
N PRO A 144 18.09 16.85 18.69
CA PRO A 144 19.12 17.73 19.20
C PRO A 144 20.43 16.95 19.23
N ALA A 145 21.53 17.61 18.88
CA ALA A 145 22.87 17.09 19.12
C ALA A 145 23.05 16.73 20.60
#